data_AF-A0A4C1U2D4-F1
#
_entry.id   AF-A0A4C1U2D4-F1
#
_cell.length_a   1.000
_cell.length_b   1.000
_cell.length_c   1.000
_cell.angle_alpha   90.00
_cell.angle_beta   90.00
_cell.angle_gamma   90.00
#
_symmetry.space_group_name_H-M   'P 1'
#
loop_
_entity.id
_entity.type
_entity.pdbx_description
1 polymer ?
#
loop_
_entity_poly.entity_id
_entity_poly.type
_entity_poly.pdbx_seq_one_letter_code
_entity_poly.pdbx_strand_id
1 'polypeptide(L)'
;MPRARRPNIGRRTRNANQVALLRRSQTADERAQANASQCERNAQNRSVDPVPVLTLARRSRIRRAVLAEMLRAAFNYNSQIDYSMYGYIGIMDATFPHCDAANFPGETPGMCCANGKVRLPTLETPPEPLYSFIFGTSQTSKQFLSHIQQYNSAFQMTSFGATKIIIDRPQQDCPMFISI
;
A
#
# COMPACT_ATOMS: atom_id res chain seq x y z
N MET A 1 -23.65 12.14 22.06
CA MET A 1 -22.20 12.15 22.36
C MET A 1 -21.94 11.38 23.66
N PRO A 2 -21.17 10.28 23.67
CA PRO A 2 -20.78 9.64 24.93
C PRO A 2 -19.77 10.52 25.68
N ARG A 3 -20.00 10.79 26.97
CA ARG A 3 -19.10 11.58 27.82
C ARG A 3 -17.74 10.89 27.95
N ALA A 4 -16.66 11.63 27.71
CA ALA A 4 -15.30 11.17 27.94
C ALA A 4 -15.08 10.79 29.43
N ARG A 5 -14.70 9.54 29.68
CA ARG A 5 -14.30 9.08 31.03
C ARG A 5 -13.02 9.80 31.45
N ARG A 6 -13.12 10.71 32.41
CA ARG A 6 -11.95 11.37 33.01
C ARG A 6 -11.04 10.32 33.67
N PRO A 7 -9.72 10.33 33.41
CA PRO A 7 -8.82 9.35 33.99
C PRO A 7 -8.66 9.58 35.50
N ASN A 8 -8.96 8.55 36.30
CA ASN A 8 -8.94 8.58 37.78
C ASN A 8 -7.50 8.50 38.34
N ILE A 9 -6.59 9.32 37.81
CA ILE A 9 -5.15 9.29 38.13
C ILE A 9 -4.92 9.54 39.63
N GLY A 10 -5.57 10.54 40.22
CA GLY A 10 -5.43 10.89 41.64
C GLY A 10 -5.98 9.84 42.63
N ARG A 11 -6.89 8.96 42.19
CA ARG A 11 -7.36 7.82 43.00
C ARG A 11 -6.41 6.64 42.90
N ARG A 12 -5.85 6.40 41.72
CA ARG A 12 -4.87 5.33 41.48
C ARG A 12 -3.57 5.57 42.24
N THR A 13 -3.07 6.80 42.25
CA THR A 13 -1.85 7.17 43.00
C THR A 13 -2.06 7.00 44.51
N ARG A 14 -3.20 7.43 45.05
CA ARG A 14 -3.54 7.21 46.47
C ARG A 14 -3.60 5.73 46.85
N ASN A 15 -4.28 4.91 46.05
CA ASN A 15 -4.33 3.48 46.28
C ASN A 15 -2.94 2.82 46.20
N ALA A 16 -2.11 3.20 45.22
CA ALA A 16 -0.76 2.67 45.09
C ALA A 16 0.10 2.98 46.31
N ASN A 17 0.03 4.22 46.82
CA ASN A 17 0.75 4.64 48.01
C ASN A 17 0.26 3.89 49.27
N GLN A 18 -1.05 3.72 49.42
CA GLN A 18 -1.63 2.97 50.53
C GLN A 18 -1.18 1.51 50.53
N VAL A 19 -1.19 0.86 49.36
CA VAL A 19 -0.71 -0.53 49.21
C VAL A 19 0.80 -0.64 49.49
N ALA A 20 1.59 0.35 49.06
CA ALA A 20 3.03 0.38 49.34
C ALA A 20 3.32 0.52 50.85
N LEU A 21 2.56 1.34 51.56
CA LEU A 21 2.67 1.48 53.02
C LEU A 21 2.28 0.17 53.74
N LEU A 22 1.18 -0.46 53.33
CA LEU A 22 0.76 -1.76 53.88
C LEU A 22 1.81 -2.84 53.66
N ARG A 23 2.45 -2.88 52.49
CA ARG A 23 3.53 -3.84 52.21
C ARG A 23 4.80 -3.60 53.04
N ARG A 24 5.07 -2.34 53.40
CA ARG A 24 6.21 -1.98 54.27
C ARG A 24 5.98 -2.33 55.72
N SER A 25 4.73 -2.33 56.18
CA SER A 25 4.35 -2.67 57.56
C SER A 25 4.13 -4.18 57.80
N GLN A 26 4.11 -5.01 56.75
CA GLN A 26 3.84 -6.44 56.85
C GLN A 26 5.07 -7.27 57.24
N THR A 27 4.85 -8.29 58.07
CA THR A 27 5.89 -9.26 58.44
C THR A 27 6.22 -10.22 57.29
N ALA A 28 7.27 -11.02 57.41
CA ALA A 28 7.65 -11.99 56.37
C ALA A 28 6.57 -13.09 56.18
N ASP A 29 5.98 -13.56 57.26
CA ASP A 29 4.99 -14.64 57.24
C ASP A 29 3.66 -14.18 56.64
N GLU A 30 3.22 -12.96 56.98
CA GLU A 30 2.03 -12.34 56.37
C GLU A 30 2.18 -12.17 54.86
N ARG A 31 3.40 -11.82 54.40
CA ARG A 31 3.71 -11.72 52.97
C ARG A 31 3.68 -13.08 52.28
N ALA A 32 4.20 -14.12 52.94
CA ALA A 32 4.19 -15.49 52.42
C ALA A 32 2.75 -16.02 52.28
N GLN A 33 1.90 -15.82 53.29
CA GLN A 33 0.49 -16.20 53.24
C GLN A 33 -0.27 -15.43 52.16
N ALA A 34 -0.10 -14.11 52.07
CA ALA A 34 -0.75 -13.30 51.04
C ALA A 34 -0.35 -13.73 49.61
N ASN A 35 0.92 -14.08 49.41
CA ASN A 35 1.41 -14.61 48.13
C ASN A 35 0.82 -15.98 47.81
N ALA A 36 0.74 -16.90 48.79
CA ALA A 36 0.11 -18.21 48.61
C ALA A 36 -1.36 -18.09 48.20
N SER A 37 -2.15 -17.26 48.91
CA SER A 37 -3.55 -16.99 48.56
C SER A 37 -3.70 -16.26 47.21
N GLN A 38 -2.71 -15.48 46.78
CA GLN A 38 -2.70 -14.86 45.45
C GLN A 38 -2.44 -15.90 44.35
N CYS A 39 -1.52 -16.85 44.57
CA CYS A 39 -1.24 -17.94 43.66
C CYS A 39 -2.47 -18.84 43.46
N GLU A 40 -3.18 -19.21 44.52
CA GLU A 40 -4.41 -19.99 44.45
C GLU A 40 -5.51 -19.27 43.67
N ARG A 41 -5.75 -17.98 43.95
CA ARG A 41 -6.71 -17.16 43.20
C ARG A 41 -6.36 -17.05 41.72
N ASN A 42 -5.08 -16.90 41.38
CA ASN A 42 -4.63 -16.85 39.99
C ASN A 42 -4.78 -18.20 39.28
N ALA A 43 -4.59 -19.31 39.99
CA ALA A 43 -4.83 -20.65 39.47
C ALA A 43 -6.32 -20.90 39.19
N GLN A 44 -7.21 -20.45 40.07
CA GLN A 44 -8.65 -20.50 39.88
C GLN A 44 -9.12 -19.59 38.73
N ASN A 45 -8.56 -18.40 38.57
CA ASN A 45 -8.94 -17.51 37.47
C ASN A 45 -8.47 -18.03 36.09
N ARG A 46 -7.37 -18.78 36.04
CA ARG A 46 -6.88 -19.41 34.80
C ARG A 46 -7.85 -20.42 34.20
N SER A 47 -8.73 -21.03 35.00
CA SER A 47 -9.76 -21.94 34.49
C SER A 47 -11.02 -21.23 33.97
N VAL A 48 -11.13 -19.90 34.17
CA VAL A 48 -12.34 -19.11 33.87
C VAL A 48 -12.14 -18.11 32.72
N ASP A 49 -10.90 -17.85 32.28
CA ASP A 49 -10.66 -16.90 31.18
C ASP A 49 -11.17 -17.44 29.83
N PRO A 50 -12.18 -16.80 29.19
CA PRO A 50 -12.51 -17.08 27.82
C PRO A 50 -11.37 -16.51 26.95
N VAL A 51 -10.52 -17.41 26.48
CA VAL A 51 -9.44 -17.23 25.49
C VAL A 51 -9.79 -16.27 24.32
N PRO A 52 -11.03 -16.11 23.81
CA PRO A 52 -11.30 -15.29 22.63
C PRO A 52 -11.05 -13.78 22.77
N VAL A 53 -11.34 -13.17 23.93
CA VAL A 53 -11.27 -11.69 24.06
C VAL A 53 -9.82 -11.20 24.16
N LEU A 54 -8.97 -11.93 24.88
CA LEU A 54 -7.55 -11.63 25.02
C LEU A 54 -6.77 -11.86 23.72
N THR A 55 -7.13 -12.88 22.94
CA THR A 55 -6.50 -13.12 21.62
C THR A 55 -6.84 -12.01 20.62
N LEU A 56 -8.09 -11.53 20.59
CA LEU A 56 -8.49 -10.41 19.72
C LEU A 56 -7.84 -9.08 20.14
N ALA A 57 -7.75 -8.82 21.45
CA ALA A 57 -7.08 -7.64 22.00
C ALA A 57 -5.55 -7.67 21.76
N ARG A 58 -4.91 -8.85 21.85
CA ARG A 58 -3.49 -9.02 21.48
C ARG A 58 -3.26 -8.83 19.99
N ARG A 59 -4.07 -9.46 19.13
CA ARG A 59 -4.00 -9.29 17.67
C ARG A 59 -4.13 -7.82 17.25
N SER A 60 -5.05 -7.07 17.86
CA SER A 60 -5.25 -5.65 17.55
C SER A 60 -4.13 -4.73 18.06
N ARG A 61 -3.47 -5.07 19.18
CA ARG A 61 -2.27 -4.35 19.65
C ARG A 61 -1.04 -4.65 18.80
N ILE A 62 -0.84 -5.91 18.42
CA ILE A 62 0.27 -6.33 17.54
C ILE A 62 0.14 -5.63 16.18
N ARG A 63 -1.07 -5.63 15.58
CA ARG A 63 -1.32 -4.90 14.33
C ARG A 63 -0.99 -3.40 14.43
N ARG A 64 -1.35 -2.75 15.54
CA ARG A 64 -1.04 -1.32 15.75
C ARG A 64 0.46 -1.06 15.95
N ALA A 65 1.17 -1.96 16.63
CA ALA A 65 2.60 -1.84 16.83
C ALA A 65 3.37 -2.01 15.51
N VAL A 66 3.01 -3.01 14.71
CA VAL A 66 3.62 -3.27 13.40
C VAL A 66 3.34 -2.16 12.39
N LEU A 67 2.11 -1.62 12.36
CA LEU A 67 1.76 -0.49 11.49
C LEU A 67 2.54 0.78 11.87
N ALA A 68 2.83 0.97 13.17
CA ALA A 68 3.69 2.06 13.63
C ALA A 68 5.16 1.88 13.22
N GLU A 69 5.65 0.64 13.12
CA GLU A 69 7.02 0.31 12.66
C GLU A 69 7.17 0.44 11.13
N MET A 70 6.08 0.27 10.38
CA MET A 70 6.06 0.37 8.92
C MET A 70 6.01 1.83 8.40
N LEU A 71 5.85 2.83 9.28
CA LEU A 71 5.94 4.24 8.92
C LEU A 71 7.34 4.54 8.37
N ARG A 72 7.44 4.82 7.07
CA ARG A 72 8.68 5.01 6.27
C ARG A 72 9.42 3.74 5.83
N ALA A 73 8.83 2.54 5.95
CA ALA A 73 9.43 1.33 5.40
C ALA A 73 9.73 1.42 3.89
N ALA A 74 8.96 2.23 3.14
CA ALA A 74 9.25 2.55 1.74
C ALA A 74 10.64 3.19 1.51
N PHE A 75 11.15 3.94 2.48
CA PHE A 75 12.46 4.61 2.40
C PHE A 75 13.61 3.77 2.97
N ASN A 76 13.31 2.75 3.78
CA ASN A 76 14.29 1.85 4.40
C ASN A 76 13.86 0.41 4.20
N TYR A 77 13.99 -0.07 2.96
CA TYR A 77 13.61 -1.44 2.62
C TYR A 77 14.51 -2.45 3.34
N ASN A 78 13.89 -3.34 4.12
CA ASN A 78 14.56 -4.47 4.77
C ASN A 78 14.09 -5.79 4.17
N SER A 79 14.97 -6.50 3.45
CA SER A 79 14.66 -7.76 2.76
C SER A 79 14.32 -8.94 3.68
N GLN A 80 14.58 -8.83 4.98
CA GLN A 80 14.22 -9.85 5.98
C GLN A 80 12.75 -9.79 6.40
N ILE A 81 12.03 -8.75 5.99
CA ILE A 81 10.61 -8.55 6.31
C ILE A 81 9.76 -9.01 5.12
N ASP A 82 8.77 -9.85 5.40
CA ASP A 82 7.75 -10.20 4.41
C ASP A 82 6.71 -9.08 4.29
N TYR A 83 6.85 -8.25 3.25
CA TYR A 83 5.92 -7.14 2.97
C TYR A 83 4.61 -7.57 2.30
N SER A 84 4.50 -8.84 1.85
CA SER A 84 3.31 -9.31 1.13
C SER A 84 2.04 -9.17 1.98
N MET A 85 2.17 -9.32 3.30
CA MET A 85 1.06 -9.22 4.24
C MET A 85 0.56 -7.78 4.47
N TYR A 86 1.33 -6.77 4.05
CA TYR A 86 1.07 -5.36 4.35
C TYR A 86 0.84 -4.51 3.10
N GLY A 87 1.15 -5.03 1.91
CA GLY A 87 1.09 -4.32 0.63
C GLY A 87 -0.16 -4.59 -0.19
N TYR A 88 -1.30 -4.96 0.41
CA TYR A 88 -2.53 -5.11 -0.36
C TYR A 88 -3.12 -3.73 -0.68
N ILE A 89 -2.77 -3.23 -1.87
CA ILE A 89 -3.24 -1.95 -2.41
C ILE A 89 -4.72 -2.04 -2.85
N GLY A 90 -5.23 -3.25 -3.09
CA GLY A 90 -6.59 -3.48 -3.59
C GLY A 90 -6.61 -3.88 -5.07
N ILE A 91 -7.82 -4.14 -5.59
CA ILE A 91 -8.06 -4.28 -7.02
C ILE A 91 -8.19 -2.90 -7.66
N MET A 92 -7.81 -2.77 -8.93
CA MET A 92 -7.92 -1.53 -9.70
C MET A 92 -9.26 -1.51 -10.44
N ASP A 93 -10.35 -1.30 -9.70
CA ASP A 93 -11.73 -1.42 -10.20
C ASP A 93 -12.49 -0.09 -10.28
N ALA A 94 -12.01 0.93 -9.59
CA ALA A 94 -12.55 2.28 -9.71
C ALA A 94 -11.98 2.97 -10.96
N THR A 95 -12.75 3.90 -11.51
CA THR A 95 -12.35 4.70 -12.67
C THR A 95 -12.34 6.18 -12.32
N PHE A 96 -11.33 6.90 -12.83
CA PHE A 96 -11.24 8.33 -12.66
C PHE A 96 -12.23 9.08 -13.57
N PRO A 97 -13.03 10.03 -13.05
CA PRO A 97 -14.08 10.71 -13.82
C PRO A 97 -13.62 11.52 -15.03
N HIS A 98 -12.33 11.86 -15.11
CA HIS A 98 -11.79 12.78 -16.13
C HIS A 98 -11.01 12.09 -17.24
N CYS A 99 -10.54 10.86 -16.99
CA CYS A 99 -9.60 10.15 -17.85
C CYS A 99 -10.03 8.71 -18.14
N ASP A 100 -11.12 8.23 -17.51
CA ASP A 100 -11.56 6.83 -17.50
C ASP A 100 -10.45 5.82 -17.12
N ALA A 101 -9.34 6.31 -16.58
CA ALA A 101 -8.23 5.50 -16.14
C ALA A 101 -8.63 4.74 -14.87
N ALA A 102 -8.29 3.46 -14.82
CA ALA A 102 -8.52 2.64 -13.65
C ALA A 102 -7.60 3.07 -12.50
N ASN A 103 -8.10 3.06 -11.26
CA ASN A 103 -7.37 3.52 -10.10
C ASN A 103 -7.49 2.60 -8.89
N PHE A 104 -6.48 2.66 -8.03
CA PHE A 104 -6.48 1.88 -6.79
C PHE A 104 -7.28 2.57 -5.68
N PRO A 105 -7.91 1.81 -4.78
CA PRO A 105 -8.62 2.37 -3.64
C PRO A 105 -7.66 3.10 -2.71
N GLY A 106 -7.98 4.36 -2.39
CA GLY A 106 -7.15 5.22 -1.55
C GLY A 106 -6.19 6.15 -2.31
N GLU A 107 -6.15 6.07 -3.64
CA GLU A 107 -5.47 7.08 -4.45
C GLU A 107 -6.15 8.44 -4.34
N THR A 108 -5.36 9.51 -4.33
CA THR A 108 -5.89 10.86 -4.29
C THR A 108 -6.40 11.31 -5.67
N PRO A 109 -7.42 12.17 -5.74
CA PRO A 109 -7.93 12.73 -7.00
C PRO A 109 -6.86 13.42 -7.88
N GLY A 110 -5.76 13.86 -7.27
CA GLY A 110 -4.65 14.48 -7.98
C GLY A 110 -3.72 13.50 -8.71
N MET A 111 -3.81 12.19 -8.45
CA MET A 111 -2.91 11.19 -9.04
C MET A 111 -3.19 10.95 -10.54
N CYS A 112 -4.45 10.90 -10.99
CA CYS A 112 -4.77 10.95 -12.43
C CYS A 112 -5.10 12.37 -12.87
N CYS A 113 -4.52 12.78 -14.00
CA CYS A 113 -4.86 14.00 -14.73
C CYS A 113 -4.82 15.30 -13.91
N ALA A 114 -4.08 15.31 -12.79
CA ALA A 114 -4.05 16.41 -11.84
C ALA A 114 -5.46 16.93 -11.48
N ASN A 115 -6.40 16.01 -11.23
CA ASN A 115 -7.81 16.29 -10.96
C ASN A 115 -8.50 17.04 -12.12
N GLY A 116 -8.30 16.57 -13.35
CA GLY A 116 -8.95 17.09 -14.56
C GLY A 116 -8.28 18.32 -15.18
N LYS A 117 -7.15 18.77 -14.64
CA LYS A 117 -6.36 19.88 -15.22
C LYS A 117 -5.61 19.45 -16.48
N VAL A 118 -5.20 18.20 -16.55
CA VAL A 118 -4.57 17.60 -17.73
C VAL A 118 -5.65 16.87 -18.50
N ARG A 119 -5.78 17.19 -19.79
CA ARG A 119 -6.61 16.43 -20.74
C ARG A 119 -5.68 15.82 -21.77
N LEU A 120 -5.64 14.49 -21.81
CA LEU A 120 -4.91 13.79 -22.85
C LEU A 120 -5.72 13.84 -24.16
N PRO A 121 -5.08 14.15 -25.29
CA PRO A 121 -5.75 14.02 -26.58
C PRO A 121 -6.14 12.56 -26.83
N THR A 122 -7.23 12.35 -27.58
CA THR A 122 -7.62 11.01 -28.02
C THR A 122 -6.50 10.43 -28.87
N LEU A 123 -6.09 9.19 -28.57
CA LEU A 123 -5.10 8.49 -29.37
C LEU A 123 -5.68 8.21 -30.76
N GLU A 124 -5.04 8.75 -31.79
CA GLU A 124 -5.37 8.42 -33.17
C GLU A 124 -5.00 6.97 -33.47
N THR A 125 -5.81 6.31 -34.31
CA THR A 125 -5.50 4.95 -34.76
C THR A 125 -4.23 4.97 -35.59
N PRO A 126 -3.24 4.11 -35.29
CA PRO A 126 -2.02 4.06 -36.09
C PRO A 126 -2.33 3.71 -37.55
N PRO A 127 -1.53 4.21 -38.51
CA PRO A 127 -1.69 3.84 -39.92
C PRO A 127 -1.28 2.38 -40.17
N GLU A 128 -1.81 1.76 -41.23
CA GLU A 128 -1.30 0.46 -41.69
C GLU A 128 0.10 0.60 -42.31
N PRO A 129 0.99 -0.41 -42.17
CA PRO A 129 0.77 -1.75 -41.61
C PRO A 129 0.87 -1.83 -40.07
N LEU A 130 1.15 -0.73 -39.38
CA LEU A 130 1.42 -0.75 -37.94
C LEU A 130 0.18 -1.16 -37.13
N TYR A 131 -1.01 -0.73 -37.57
CA TYR A 131 -2.27 -1.12 -36.95
C TYR A 131 -2.45 -2.65 -36.91
N SER A 132 -2.27 -3.34 -38.04
CA SER A 132 -2.37 -4.79 -38.09
C SER A 132 -1.28 -5.51 -37.28
N PHE A 133 -0.10 -4.92 -37.10
CA PHE A 133 0.93 -5.47 -36.22
C PHE A 133 0.64 -5.28 -34.72
N ILE A 134 0.02 -4.17 -34.33
CA ILE A 134 -0.27 -3.87 -32.92
C ILE A 134 -1.57 -4.56 -32.47
N PHE A 135 -2.62 -4.49 -33.29
CA PHE A 135 -3.97 -4.93 -32.95
C PHE A 135 -4.40 -6.21 -33.68
N GLY A 136 -3.60 -6.74 -34.61
CA GLY A 136 -3.93 -7.96 -35.33
C GLY A 136 -3.74 -9.23 -34.49
N THR A 137 -4.36 -10.32 -34.92
CA THR A 137 -4.28 -11.64 -34.26
C THR A 137 -3.43 -12.65 -35.03
N SER A 138 -2.85 -12.24 -36.17
CA SER A 138 -2.01 -13.05 -37.03
C SER A 138 -0.74 -13.52 -36.31
N GLN A 139 -0.10 -14.56 -36.86
CA GLN A 139 1.19 -15.03 -36.34
C GLN A 139 2.26 -13.93 -36.43
N THR A 140 2.21 -13.10 -37.47
CA THR A 140 3.12 -11.97 -37.67
C THR A 140 2.93 -10.87 -36.62
N SER A 141 1.68 -10.55 -36.25
CA SER A 141 1.38 -9.62 -35.16
C SER A 141 1.94 -10.12 -33.82
N LYS A 142 1.71 -11.41 -33.50
CA LYS A 142 2.24 -12.01 -32.26
C LYS A 142 3.76 -11.97 -32.21
N GLN A 143 4.43 -12.31 -33.31
CA GLN A 143 5.89 -12.25 -33.44
C GLN A 143 6.42 -10.82 -33.32
N PHE A 144 5.72 -9.84 -33.90
CA PHE A 144 6.05 -8.43 -33.77
C PHE A 144 5.98 -7.98 -32.32
N LEU A 145 4.86 -8.23 -31.63
CA LEU A 145 4.67 -7.84 -30.23
C LEU A 145 5.65 -8.54 -29.28
N SER A 146 5.98 -9.82 -29.51
CA SER A 146 6.94 -10.54 -28.65
C SER A 146 8.37 -10.02 -28.80
N HIS A 147 8.71 -9.41 -29.93
CA HIS A 147 10.05 -8.88 -30.21
C HIS A 147 10.04 -7.36 -30.42
N ILE A 148 9.03 -6.65 -29.95
CA ILE A 148 8.84 -5.21 -30.25
C ILE A 148 10.06 -4.37 -29.86
N GLN A 149 10.74 -4.72 -28.77
CA GLN A 149 11.97 -4.05 -28.35
C GLN A 149 13.09 -4.19 -29.38
N GLN A 150 13.26 -5.38 -29.97
CA GLN A 150 14.28 -5.62 -30.99
C GLN A 150 13.98 -4.86 -32.27
N TYR A 151 12.70 -4.84 -32.69
CA TYR A 151 12.26 -4.02 -33.82
C TYR A 151 12.57 -2.55 -33.54
N ASN A 152 12.16 -2.01 -32.39
CA ASN A 152 12.38 -0.61 -32.02
C ASN A 152 13.88 -0.26 -31.95
N SER A 153 14.70 -1.14 -31.37
CA SER A 153 16.16 -0.96 -31.33
C SER A 153 16.80 -1.00 -32.71
N ALA A 154 16.29 -1.81 -33.64
CA ALA A 154 16.77 -1.82 -35.02
C ALA A 154 16.45 -0.50 -35.76
N PHE A 155 15.29 0.10 -35.48
CA PHE A 155 14.89 1.41 -36.02
C PHE A 155 15.53 2.60 -35.29
N GLN A 156 16.22 2.37 -34.17
CA GLN A 156 16.92 3.42 -33.42
C GLN A 156 18.11 4.00 -34.18
N MET A 157 18.63 3.28 -35.19
CA MET A 157 19.74 3.73 -36.04
C MET A 157 19.33 4.64 -37.21
N THR A 158 18.04 4.84 -37.48
CA THR A 158 17.58 5.76 -38.53
C THR A 158 17.28 7.14 -37.94
N SER A 159 18.31 7.81 -37.43
CA SER A 159 18.30 9.27 -37.29
C SER A 159 19.40 9.86 -38.16
N PHE A 160 19.13 9.98 -39.45
CA PHE A 160 19.72 11.07 -40.22
C PHE A 160 18.59 12.06 -40.47
N GLY A 161 18.71 13.21 -39.80
CA GLY A 161 17.77 14.32 -39.92
C GLY A 161 17.67 14.80 -41.37
N ALA A 162 16.67 14.31 -42.09
CA ALA A 162 16.26 14.89 -43.35
C ALA A 162 15.29 16.05 -43.05
N THR A 163 15.81 17.27 -43.01
CA THR A 163 15.02 18.51 -42.87
C THR A 163 14.38 18.95 -44.19
N LYS A 164 14.64 18.25 -45.29
CA LYS A 164 13.95 18.48 -46.58
C LYS A 164 13.65 17.15 -47.26
N ILE A 165 12.36 16.85 -47.36
CA ILE A 165 11.84 15.92 -48.36
C ILE A 165 11.35 16.82 -49.50
N ILE A 166 12.05 16.82 -50.64
CA ILE A 166 11.51 17.44 -51.86
C ILE A 166 10.51 16.44 -52.42
N ILE A 167 9.22 16.71 -52.20
CA ILE A 167 8.13 15.90 -52.75
C ILE A 167 7.76 16.52 -54.10
N ASP A 168 8.28 15.99 -55.20
CA ASP A 168 7.83 16.37 -56.56
C ASP A 168 6.44 15.77 -56.91
N ARG A 169 5.55 15.60 -55.92
CA ARG A 169 4.13 15.25 -56.10
C ARG A 169 3.27 15.81 -54.97
N PRO A 170 2.04 16.28 -55.24
CA PRO A 170 1.21 16.92 -54.23
C PRO A 170 0.47 15.86 -53.41
N GLN A 171 1.13 15.26 -52.40
CA GLN A 171 0.43 14.65 -51.26
C GLN A 171 1.42 14.29 -50.14
N GLN A 172 0.94 14.40 -48.89
CA GLN A 172 1.50 13.85 -47.65
C GLN A 172 2.45 14.76 -46.85
N ASP A 173 1.84 15.64 -46.05
CA ASP A 173 2.45 16.11 -44.81
C ASP A 173 2.22 15.07 -43.71
N CYS A 174 3.24 14.25 -43.44
CA CYS A 174 3.38 13.54 -42.18
C CYS A 174 4.82 13.71 -41.67
N PRO A 175 5.08 14.50 -40.62
CA PRO A 175 6.32 14.35 -39.87
C PRO A 175 6.17 13.10 -38.99
N MET A 176 6.72 11.99 -39.47
CA MET A 176 6.94 10.77 -38.67
C MET A 176 8.00 11.05 -37.60
N PHE A 177 7.60 11.71 -36.50
CA PHE A 177 8.30 11.61 -35.24
C PHE A 177 7.67 10.48 -34.44
N ILE A 178 8.18 9.26 -34.66
CA ILE A 178 8.00 8.17 -33.71
C ILE A 178 9.33 8.05 -32.96
N SER A 179 9.47 8.80 -31.87
CA SER A 179 10.30 8.35 -30.76
C SER A 179 9.39 7.54 -29.85
N ILE A 180 9.72 6.25 -29.73
CA ILE A 180 9.12 5.35 -28.73
C ILE A 180 9.74 5.69 -27.38
#